data_AF-A0A6L8SZ63-F1
#
_entry.id   AF-A0A6L8SZ63-F1
#
_cell.length_a   1.000
_cell.length_b   1.000
_cell.length_c   1.000
_cell.angle_alpha   90.00
_cell.angle_beta   90.00
_cell.angle_gamma   90.00
#
_symmetry.space_group_name_H-M   'P 1'
#
loop_
_entity.id
_entity.type
_entity.pdbx_description
1 polymer ?
#
loop_
_entity_poly.entity_id
_entity_poly.type
_entity_poly.pdbx_seq_one_letter_code
_entity_poly.pdbx_strand_id
1 'polypeptide(L)'
;MAEIKGIDVSRWNGNIDWKTVASYGMGFAILRITEKGNIVDSTFEPNYKGCIENKIPVGVYKYSYATTIAQIKNEANVVIKTLNKRKLDYPVFLDIEDKCQENLSDSLMMKMIEAFRAIIVKAGYKFGIYCGYSWYQYQLPEGAKKYDVWTARYPNNDTGELQERLRVPA
;
A
#
# COMPACT_ATOMS: atom_id res chain seq x y z
N MET A 1 -12.08 15.03 -13.46
CA MET A 1 -10.74 14.42 -13.63
C MET A 1 -10.90 13.08 -14.33
N ALA A 2 -9.96 12.70 -15.19
CA ALA A 2 -9.97 11.38 -15.81
C ALA A 2 -9.69 10.29 -14.75
N GLU A 3 -10.35 9.14 -14.90
CA GLU A 3 -10.10 7.96 -14.07
C GLU A 3 -8.81 7.27 -14.54
N ILE A 4 -7.99 6.78 -13.60
CA ILE A 4 -6.77 6.04 -13.91
C ILE A 4 -6.92 4.63 -13.35
N LYS A 5 -6.85 3.62 -14.22
CA LYS A 5 -6.83 2.21 -13.81
C LYS A 5 -5.43 1.83 -13.34
N GLY A 6 -5.33 1.03 -12.29
CA GLY A 6 -4.07 0.52 -11.78
C GLY A 6 -4.26 -0.82 -11.08
N ILE A 7 -3.15 -1.47 -10.75
CA ILE A 7 -3.12 -2.75 -10.06
C ILE A 7 -2.25 -2.67 -8.81
N ASP A 8 -2.47 -3.56 -7.86
CA ASP A 8 -1.50 -3.88 -6.82
C ASP A 8 -1.11 -5.35 -6.90
N VAL A 9 0.16 -5.63 -6.62
CA VAL A 9 0.72 -6.98 -6.81
C VAL A 9 1.73 -7.35 -5.74
N SER A 10 1.87 -8.65 -5.54
CA SER A 10 2.81 -9.27 -4.62
C SER A 10 3.23 -10.66 -5.14
N ARG A 11 3.97 -11.43 -4.33
CA ARG A 11 4.28 -12.82 -4.67
C ARG A 11 3.05 -13.69 -4.99
N TRP A 12 1.88 -13.32 -4.48
CA TRP A 12 0.65 -14.07 -4.69
C TRP A 12 0.15 -14.02 -6.14
N ASN A 13 0.65 -13.07 -6.94
CA ASN A 13 0.32 -12.94 -8.35
C ASN A 13 1.28 -13.74 -9.26
N GLY A 14 2.33 -14.36 -8.71
CA GLY A 14 3.32 -15.11 -9.47
C GLY A 14 4.15 -14.24 -10.42
N ASN A 15 4.51 -14.79 -11.58
CA ASN A 15 5.27 -14.08 -12.60
C ASN A 15 4.34 -13.23 -13.48
N ILE A 16 4.64 -11.94 -13.58
CA ILE A 16 3.81 -10.97 -14.31
C ILE A 16 4.49 -10.61 -15.64
N ASP A 17 3.72 -10.68 -16.73
CA ASP A 17 4.12 -10.08 -18.00
C ASP A 17 3.79 -8.58 -18.00
N TRP A 18 4.78 -7.77 -17.61
CA TRP A 18 4.65 -6.32 -17.51
C TRP A 18 4.44 -5.62 -18.86
N LYS A 19 4.83 -6.25 -19.98
CA LYS A 19 4.53 -5.73 -21.32
C LYS A 19 3.04 -5.86 -21.61
N THR A 20 2.46 -7.01 -21.26
CA THR A 20 1.01 -7.22 -21.36
C THR A 20 0.25 -6.23 -20.46
N VAL A 21 0.68 -6.04 -19.21
CA VAL A 21 0.08 -5.05 -18.28
C VAL A 21 0.10 -3.63 -18.86
N ALA A 22 1.24 -3.20 -19.41
CA ALA A 22 1.35 -1.88 -20.05
C ALA A 22 0.43 -1.76 -21.27
N SER A 23 0.39 -2.79 -22.12
CA SER A 23 -0.46 -2.81 -23.32
C SER A 23 -1.96 -2.78 -23.00
N TYR A 24 -2.33 -3.33 -21.84
CA TYR A 24 -3.70 -3.30 -21.34
C TYR A 24 -4.11 -1.92 -20.77
N GLY A 25 -3.17 -0.97 -20.68
CA GLY A 25 -3.45 0.41 -20.30
C GLY A 25 -3.49 0.66 -18.80
N MET A 26 -2.81 -0.18 -17.98
CA MET A 26 -2.66 0.11 -16.55
C MET A 26 -1.74 1.32 -16.33
N GLY A 27 -2.28 2.36 -15.70
CA GLY A 27 -1.62 3.65 -15.50
C GLY A 27 -0.70 3.72 -14.29
N PHE A 28 -0.76 2.73 -13.38
CA PHE A 28 0.17 2.58 -12.26
C PHE A 28 0.14 1.16 -11.67
N ALA A 29 1.17 0.83 -10.89
CA ALA A 29 1.21 -0.37 -10.07
C ALA A 29 1.68 -0.06 -8.63
N ILE A 30 1.04 -0.66 -7.63
CA ILE A 30 1.45 -0.59 -6.22
C ILE A 30 2.01 -1.94 -5.79
N LEU A 31 3.30 -2.00 -5.46
CA LEU A 31 4.00 -3.26 -5.23
C LEU A 31 4.15 -3.58 -3.74
N ARG A 32 3.89 -4.81 -3.31
CA ARG A 32 4.25 -5.21 -1.94
C ARG A 32 5.76 -5.18 -1.78
N ILE A 33 6.27 -4.46 -0.78
CA ILE A 33 7.71 -4.32 -0.59
C ILE A 33 8.29 -5.34 0.40
N THR A 34 7.57 -5.64 1.47
CA THR A 34 7.94 -6.66 2.45
C THR A 34 6.71 -7.40 2.94
N GLU A 35 6.88 -8.66 3.28
CA GLU A 35 5.86 -9.48 3.93
C GLU A 35 6.04 -9.51 5.46
N LYS A 36 5.33 -10.43 6.12
CA LYS A 36 5.42 -10.66 7.56
C LYS A 36 6.87 -10.90 7.98
N GLY A 37 7.27 -10.33 9.12
CA GLY A 37 8.64 -10.44 9.61
C GLY A 37 9.65 -9.54 8.88
N ASN A 38 9.18 -8.60 8.05
CA ASN A 38 10.03 -7.67 7.28
C ASN A 38 10.94 -8.37 6.26
N ILE A 39 10.53 -9.55 5.80
CA ILE A 39 11.16 -10.24 4.69
C ILE A 39 10.80 -9.49 3.41
N VAL A 40 11.77 -9.19 2.55
CA VAL A 40 11.50 -8.55 1.25
C VAL A 40 10.64 -9.48 0.42
N ASP A 41 9.56 -8.95 -0.18
CA ASP A 41 8.73 -9.75 -1.07
C ASP A 41 9.60 -10.28 -2.23
N SER A 42 9.57 -11.60 -2.45
CA SER A 42 10.43 -12.26 -3.45
C SER A 42 10.20 -11.75 -4.88
N THR A 43 9.05 -11.13 -5.13
CA THR A 43 8.70 -10.53 -6.43
C THR A 43 8.93 -9.02 -6.49
N PHE A 44 9.33 -8.35 -5.40
CA PHE A 44 9.50 -6.89 -5.39
C PHE A 44 10.49 -6.40 -6.46
N GLU A 45 11.68 -6.99 -6.52
CA GLU A 45 12.71 -6.59 -7.48
C GLU A 45 12.31 -6.85 -8.94
N PRO A 46 11.85 -8.05 -9.35
CA PRO A 46 11.41 -8.25 -10.73
C PRO A 46 10.17 -7.40 -11.08
N ASN A 47 9.26 -7.16 -10.15
CA ASN A 47 8.09 -6.29 -10.38
C ASN A 47 8.48 -4.83 -10.56
N TYR A 48 9.36 -4.31 -9.70
CA TYR A 48 9.86 -2.93 -9.83
C TYR A 48 10.58 -2.76 -11.16
N LYS A 49 11.51 -3.67 -11.50
CA LYS A 49 12.21 -3.65 -12.79
C LYS A 49 11.24 -3.69 -13.97
N GLY A 50 10.27 -4.60 -13.95
CA GLY A 50 9.28 -4.74 -15.01
C GLY A 50 8.43 -3.49 -15.21
N CYS A 51 8.02 -2.83 -14.12
CA CYS A 51 7.32 -1.54 -14.21
C CYS A 51 8.19 -0.45 -14.85
N ILE A 52 9.45 -0.31 -14.41
CA ILE A 52 10.37 0.71 -14.95
C ILE A 52 10.64 0.49 -16.45
N GLU A 53 10.93 -0.74 -16.86
CA GLU A 53 11.19 -1.08 -18.27
C GLU A 53 9.98 -0.83 -19.18
N ASN A 54 8.77 -0.96 -18.64
CA ASN A 54 7.52 -0.73 -19.37
C ASN A 54 6.88 0.64 -19.08
N LYS A 55 7.60 1.55 -18.40
CA LYS A 55 7.17 2.93 -18.09
C LYS A 55 5.86 3.00 -17.31
N ILE A 56 5.59 2.03 -16.43
CA ILE A 56 4.43 2.03 -15.53
C ILE A 56 4.84 2.76 -14.24
N PRO A 57 4.15 3.86 -13.86
CA PRO A 57 4.35 4.55 -12.58
C PRO A 57 4.22 3.61 -11.38
N VAL A 58 5.13 3.73 -10.41
CA VAL A 58 5.24 2.77 -9.29
C VAL A 58 5.00 3.41 -7.93
N GLY A 59 4.20 2.75 -7.11
CA GLY A 59 4.14 2.92 -5.66
C GLY A 59 4.43 1.61 -4.94
N VAL A 60 4.44 1.62 -3.61
CA VAL A 60 4.63 0.40 -2.82
C VAL A 60 3.71 0.35 -1.62
N TYR A 61 3.45 -0.84 -1.09
CA TYR A 61 2.73 -0.98 0.17
C TYR A 61 3.45 -1.90 1.17
N LYS A 62 3.23 -1.62 2.46
CA LYS A 62 3.64 -2.45 3.60
C LYS A 62 2.41 -2.91 4.36
N TYR A 63 2.04 -4.18 4.19
CA TYR A 63 1.11 -4.87 5.10
C TYR A 63 1.75 -4.96 6.49
N SER A 64 1.19 -4.22 7.44
CA SER A 64 1.75 -4.05 8.77
C SER A 64 1.21 -5.09 9.74
N TYR A 65 2.10 -5.67 10.55
CA TYR A 65 1.73 -6.50 11.69
C TYR A 65 2.11 -5.84 13.02
N ALA A 66 2.48 -4.55 12.98
CA ALA A 66 2.89 -3.82 14.16
C ALA A 66 1.69 -3.56 15.07
N THR A 67 1.91 -3.71 16.39
CA THR A 67 0.98 -3.31 17.46
C THR A 67 1.61 -2.30 18.41
N THR A 68 2.84 -1.88 18.13
CA THR A 68 3.62 -0.93 18.93
C THR A 68 4.35 0.08 18.06
N ILE A 69 4.68 1.23 18.65
CA ILE A 69 5.48 2.28 17.98
C ILE A 69 6.88 1.78 17.62
N ALA A 70 7.47 0.86 18.40
CA ALA A 70 8.79 0.32 18.08
C ALA A 70 8.73 -0.58 16.83
N GLN A 71 7.72 -1.44 16.73
CA GLN A 71 7.54 -2.32 15.57
C GLN A 71 7.24 -1.54 14.29
N ILE A 72 6.32 -0.57 14.32
CA ILE A 72 5.96 0.21 13.13
C ILE A 72 7.16 1.03 12.61
N LYS A 73 8.02 1.54 13.50
CA LYS A 73 9.28 2.19 13.11
C LYS A 73 10.26 1.21 12.48
N ASN A 74 10.35 -0.01 13.02
CA ASN A 74 11.19 -1.06 12.42
C ASN A 74 10.71 -1.40 11.00
N GLU A 75 9.39 -1.60 10.81
CA GLU A 75 8.79 -1.83 9.50
C GLU A 75 9.13 -0.69 8.52
N ALA A 76 8.94 0.58 8.93
CA ALA A 76 9.27 1.75 8.10
C ALA A 76 10.75 1.80 7.70
N ASN A 77 11.66 1.51 8.64
CA ASN A 77 13.09 1.50 8.36
C ASN A 77 13.48 0.40 7.36
N VAL A 78 12.87 -0.78 7.44
CA VAL A 78 13.11 -1.83 6.44
C VAL A 78 12.56 -1.42 5.08
N VAL A 79 11.37 -0.80 5.01
CA VAL A 79 10.82 -0.25 3.75
C VAL A 79 11.82 0.71 3.10
N ILE A 80 12.34 1.69 3.85
CA ILE A 80 13.31 2.66 3.31
C ILE A 80 14.63 1.99 2.91
N LYS A 81 15.11 1.02 3.70
CA LYS A 81 16.31 0.25 3.36
C LYS A 81 16.13 -0.52 2.04
N THR A 82 14.99 -1.18 1.84
CA THR A 82 14.67 -1.93 0.63
C THR A 82 14.51 -1.02 -0.59
N LEU A 83 13.86 0.14 -0.42
CA LEU A 83 13.76 1.15 -1.47
C LEU A 83 15.15 1.66 -1.88
N ASN A 84 16.09 1.79 -0.95
CA ASN A 84 17.46 2.19 -1.25
C ASN A 84 17.54 3.45 -2.15
N LYS A 85 16.75 4.47 -1.81
CA LYS A 85 16.64 5.75 -2.54
C LYS A 85 16.13 5.66 -3.98
N ARG A 86 15.65 4.49 -4.45
CA ARG A 86 15.04 4.35 -5.77
C ARG A 86 13.78 5.22 -5.88
N LYS A 87 13.50 5.72 -7.08
CA LYS A 87 12.36 6.62 -7.34
C LYS A 87 11.03 5.87 -7.21
N LEU A 88 10.02 6.54 -6.67
CA LEU A 88 8.61 6.16 -6.77
C LEU A 88 7.81 7.33 -7.36
N ASP A 89 6.78 7.01 -8.15
CA ASP A 89 5.84 7.99 -8.70
C ASP A 89 4.58 8.10 -7.81
N TYR A 90 4.24 7.00 -7.12
CA TYR A 90 3.15 6.89 -6.15
C TYR A 90 3.66 6.72 -4.72
N PRO A 91 2.80 6.92 -3.70
CA PRO A 91 3.21 6.83 -2.30
C PRO A 91 3.75 5.47 -1.84
N VAL A 92 4.41 5.50 -0.68
CA VAL A 92 4.51 4.34 0.20
C VAL A 92 3.21 4.28 1.01
N PHE A 93 2.40 3.26 0.76
CA PHE A 93 1.18 3.00 1.51
C PHE A 93 1.47 2.15 2.74
N LEU A 94 1.04 2.63 3.91
CA LEU A 94 0.92 1.80 5.11
C LEU A 94 -0.42 1.08 5.04
N ASP A 95 -0.36 -0.23 4.84
CA ASP A 95 -1.51 -1.12 4.85
C ASP A 95 -1.73 -1.60 6.29
N ILE A 96 -2.79 -1.05 6.92
CA ILE A 96 -3.11 -1.21 8.35
C ILE A 96 -4.53 -1.76 8.50
N GLU A 97 -4.63 -3.07 8.44
CA GLU A 97 -5.90 -3.80 8.50
C GLU A 97 -5.77 -5.22 9.07
N ASP A 98 -4.65 -5.54 9.73
CA ASP A 98 -4.46 -6.88 10.29
C ASP A 98 -5.27 -7.03 11.58
N LYS A 99 -5.80 -8.24 11.81
CA LYS A 99 -6.57 -8.57 13.01
C LYS A 99 -5.82 -8.27 14.31
N CYS A 100 -4.48 -8.31 14.32
CA CYS A 100 -3.69 -7.95 15.50
C CYS A 100 -3.85 -6.47 15.92
N GLN A 101 -4.36 -5.62 15.01
CA GLN A 101 -4.57 -4.19 15.23
C GLN A 101 -6.01 -3.85 15.65
N GLU A 102 -6.97 -4.78 15.56
CA GLU A 102 -8.41 -4.52 15.81
C GLU A 102 -8.70 -3.97 17.22
N ASN A 103 -7.87 -4.30 18.21
CA ASN A 103 -8.04 -3.90 19.61
C ASN A 103 -7.10 -2.76 20.05
N LEU A 104 -6.39 -2.13 19.11
CA LEU A 104 -5.56 -0.97 19.43
C LEU A 104 -6.46 0.24 19.69
N SER A 105 -6.10 1.06 20.68
CA SER A 105 -6.77 2.35 20.86
C SER A 105 -6.43 3.30 19.72
N ASP A 106 -7.37 4.17 19.37
CA ASP A 106 -7.19 5.20 18.34
C ASP A 106 -5.93 6.04 18.58
N SER A 107 -5.66 6.38 19.84
CA SER A 107 -4.48 7.15 20.23
C SER A 107 -3.17 6.40 19.93
N LEU A 108 -3.12 5.08 20.19
CA LEU A 108 -1.95 4.28 19.89
C LEU A 108 -1.78 4.08 18.38
N MET A 109 -2.86 3.73 17.67
CA MET A 109 -2.82 3.54 16.22
C MET A 109 -2.40 4.84 15.50
N MET A 110 -2.93 5.98 15.92
CA MET A 110 -2.54 7.29 15.37
C MET A 110 -1.05 7.58 15.60
N LYS A 111 -0.52 7.32 16.81
CA LYS A 111 0.92 7.48 17.09
C LYS A 111 1.78 6.54 16.24
N MET A 112 1.29 5.34 15.94
CA MET A 112 1.99 4.40 15.07
C MET A 112 2.01 4.89 13.61
N ILE A 113 0.87 5.32 13.09
CA ILE A 113 0.74 5.90 11.74
C ILE A 113 1.69 7.10 11.58
N GLU A 114 1.70 8.04 12.53
CA GLU A 114 2.59 9.20 12.50
C GLU A 114 4.06 8.83 12.57
N ALA A 115 4.41 7.80 13.35
CA ALA A 115 5.79 7.32 13.46
C ALA A 115 6.29 6.69 12.14
N PHE A 116 5.45 5.90 11.47
CA PHE A 116 5.76 5.36 10.14
C PHE A 116 5.89 6.48 9.12
N ARG A 117 4.88 7.36 9.03
CA ARG A 117 4.86 8.52 8.13
C ARG A 117 6.11 9.38 8.27
N ALA A 118 6.51 9.71 9.50
CA ALA A 118 7.67 10.56 9.75
C ALA A 118 8.96 9.98 9.14
N ILE A 119 9.15 8.66 9.19
CA ILE A 119 10.31 7.99 8.60
C ILE A 119 10.23 8.03 7.07
N ILE A 120 9.06 7.73 6.50
CA ILE A 120 8.83 7.73 5.04
C ILE A 120 9.08 9.11 4.43
N VAL A 121 8.47 10.15 5.02
CA VAL A 121 8.58 11.52 4.53
C VAL A 121 10.00 12.05 4.70
N LYS A 122 10.67 11.75 5.82
CA LYS A 122 12.08 12.13 6.03
C LYS A 122 13.01 11.50 4.99
N ALA A 123 12.68 10.31 4.48
CA ALA A 123 13.43 9.64 3.42
C ALA A 123 13.12 10.19 2.01
N GLY A 124 12.19 11.15 1.88
CA GLY A 124 11.86 11.81 0.63
C GLY A 124 10.70 11.18 -0.15
N TYR A 125 9.95 10.25 0.45
CA TYR A 125 8.82 9.58 -0.20
C TYR A 125 7.48 10.19 0.22
N LYS A 126 6.49 10.14 -0.69
CA LYS A 126 5.10 10.42 -0.35
C LYS A 126 4.55 9.29 0.54
N PHE A 127 3.62 9.63 1.41
CA PHE A 127 2.98 8.70 2.35
C PHE A 127 1.48 8.62 2.07
N GLY A 128 0.92 7.41 2.11
CA GLY A 128 -0.51 7.15 2.11
C GLY A 128 -0.87 6.01 3.05
N ILE A 129 -2.16 5.81 3.26
CA ILE A 129 -2.71 4.71 4.07
C ILE A 129 -3.54 3.82 3.14
N TYR A 130 -3.46 2.51 3.35
CA TYR A 130 -4.40 1.57 2.79
C TYR A 130 -5.16 0.85 3.91
N CYS A 131 -6.45 0.63 3.70
CA CYS A 131 -7.26 -0.28 4.50
C CYS A 131 -8.57 -0.65 3.77
N GLY A 132 -9.18 -1.76 4.15
CA GLY A 132 -10.54 -2.10 3.75
C GLY A 132 -11.58 -1.05 4.19
N TYR A 133 -12.70 -0.96 3.46
CA TYR A 133 -13.73 0.04 3.72
C TYR A 133 -14.32 -0.04 5.13
N SER A 134 -14.52 -1.25 5.66
CA SER A 134 -14.95 -1.43 7.05
C SER A 134 -13.93 -0.84 8.03
N TRP A 135 -12.63 -1.12 7.80
CA TRP A 135 -11.55 -0.55 8.60
C TRP A 135 -11.53 0.97 8.53
N TYR A 136 -11.70 1.55 7.35
CA TYR A 136 -11.81 2.99 7.18
C TYR A 136 -12.96 3.60 8.00
N GLN A 137 -14.11 2.91 8.07
CA GLN A 137 -15.28 3.41 8.79
C GLN A 137 -15.15 3.28 10.30
N TYR A 138 -14.62 2.16 10.81
CA TYR A 138 -14.77 1.79 12.21
C TYR A 138 -13.47 1.58 12.99
N GLN A 139 -12.30 1.47 12.33
CA GLN A 139 -11.02 1.17 12.99
C GLN A 139 -9.96 2.24 12.74
N LEU A 140 -9.96 2.87 11.57
CA LEU A 140 -8.98 3.91 11.24
C LEU A 140 -9.30 5.18 12.05
N PRO A 141 -8.34 5.72 12.85
CA PRO A 141 -8.58 6.91 13.65
C PRO A 141 -9.00 8.09 12.78
N GLU A 142 -9.98 8.87 13.23
CA GLU A 142 -10.50 10.01 12.45
C GLU A 142 -9.40 10.99 12.02
N GLY A 143 -8.44 11.26 12.91
CA GLY A 143 -7.29 12.11 12.63
C GLY A 143 -6.33 11.59 11.55
N ALA A 144 -6.40 10.30 11.19
CA ALA A 144 -5.60 9.71 10.11
C ALA A 144 -6.23 9.90 8.72
N LYS A 145 -7.54 10.15 8.63
CA LYS A 145 -8.28 10.35 7.37
C LYS A 145 -7.92 11.64 6.63
N LYS A 146 -7.14 12.53 7.26
CA LYS A 146 -6.53 13.70 6.62
C LYS A 146 -5.41 13.34 5.62
N TYR A 147 -4.90 12.11 5.66
CA TYR A 147 -3.88 11.60 4.73
C TYR A 147 -4.53 11.00 3.48
N ASP A 148 -3.75 10.86 2.40
CA ASP A 148 -4.21 10.12 1.23
C ASP A 148 -4.56 8.68 1.63
N VAL A 149 -5.79 8.24 1.34
CA VAL A 149 -6.27 6.89 1.66
C VAL A 149 -6.64 6.14 0.39
N TRP A 150 -6.03 4.97 0.20
CA TRP A 150 -6.45 3.96 -0.77
C TRP A 150 -7.35 2.95 -0.05
N THR A 151 -8.66 3.00 -0.29
CA THR A 151 -9.63 2.11 0.36
C THR A 151 -10.07 0.95 -0.53
N ALA A 152 -10.01 -0.29 -0.03
CA ALA A 152 -10.61 -1.43 -0.71
C ALA A 152 -12.11 -1.54 -0.40
N ARG A 153 -12.95 -1.53 -1.45
CA ARG A 153 -14.41 -1.70 -1.34
C ARG A 153 -14.91 -2.60 -2.46
N TYR A 154 -15.01 -3.88 -2.14
CA TYR A 154 -15.57 -4.88 -3.05
C TYR A 154 -17.07 -5.03 -2.81
N PRO A 155 -17.88 -5.27 -3.85
CA PRO A 155 -19.32 -5.47 -3.67
C PRO A 155 -19.59 -6.87 -3.09
N ASN A 156 -20.74 -7.06 -2.46
CA ASN A 156 -21.11 -8.36 -1.87
C ASN A 156 -21.17 -9.49 -2.91
N ASN A 157 -21.36 -9.16 -4.19
CA ASN A 157 -21.38 -10.07 -5.32
C ASN A 157 -20.10 -9.98 -6.17
N ASP A 158 -18.95 -9.69 -5.53
CA ASP A 158 -17.67 -9.76 -6.24
C ASP A 158 -17.41 -11.18 -6.75
N THR A 159 -17.38 -11.34 -8.06
CA THR A 159 -17.08 -12.61 -8.74
C THR A 159 -15.62 -12.72 -9.15
N GLY A 160 -14.78 -11.74 -8.81
CA GLY A 160 -13.41 -11.61 -9.34
C GLY A 160 -13.36 -11.01 -10.75
N GLU A 161 -14.51 -10.65 -11.33
CA GLU A 161 -14.57 -9.84 -12.55
C GLU A 161 -14.43 -8.36 -12.20
N LEU A 162 -13.62 -7.63 -12.98
CA LEU A 162 -13.35 -6.21 -12.78
C LEU A 162 -14.66 -5.40 -12.76
N GLN A 163 -15.08 -4.96 -11.57
CA GLN A 163 -16.21 -4.06 -11.39
C GLN A 163 -15.75 -2.63 -11.64
N GLU A 164 -16.20 -2.01 -12.73
CA GLU A 164 -15.64 -0.72 -13.15
C GLU A 164 -15.97 0.47 -12.23
N ARG A 165 -16.94 0.36 -11.30
CA ARG A 165 -17.38 1.49 -10.46
C ARG A 165 -17.88 1.09 -9.08
N LEU A 166 -17.01 1.19 -8.08
CA LEU A 166 -17.38 1.28 -6.67
C LEU A 166 -16.61 2.43 -6.04
N ARG A 167 -17.33 3.48 -5.61
CA ARG A 167 -16.75 4.64 -4.90
C ARG A 167 -17.20 4.63 -3.46
N VAL A 168 -16.34 5.08 -2.54
CA VAL A 168 -16.78 5.49 -1.20
C VAL A 168 -17.77 6.66 -1.37
N PRO A 169 -18.93 6.67 -0.68
CA PRO A 169 -19.85 7.80 -0.76
C PRO A 169 -19.13 9.07 -0.28
N ALA A 170 -19.36 10.18 -0.99
CA ALA A 170 -18.79 11.48 -0.65
C ALA A 170 -19.32 12.00 0.70
#